data_AF-A0A7K1XYD0-F1
#
_entry.id   AF-A0A7K1XYD0-F1
#
_cell.length_a   1.000
_cell.length_b   1.000
_cell.length_c   1.000
_cell.angle_alpha   90.00
_cell.angle_beta   90.00
_cell.angle_gamma   90.00
#
_symmetry.space_group_name_H-M   'P 1'
#
loop_
_entity.id
_entity.type
_entity.pdbx_description
1 polymer ?
#
loop_
_entity_poly.entity_id
_entity_poly.type
_entity_poly.pdbx_seq_one_letter_code
_entity_poly.pdbx_strand_id
1 'polypeptide(L)'
;MKPKYIFLVIVTVLVTIILMKNTDEVKFWIFGDRYVQKLAVLGTMFGLGLVFGFILGRPRKKKPVENTSLEGSPVERKELSAEDEEYIK
;
A
#
# COMPACT_ATOMS: atom_id res chain seq x y z
N MET A 1 16.34 -9.93 -16.34
CA MET A 1 16.21 -9.56 -14.92
C MET A 1 16.30 -8.05 -14.77
N LYS A 2 15.35 -7.37 -14.11
CA LYS A 2 15.46 -5.92 -13.86
C LYS A 2 16.46 -5.67 -12.71
N PRO A 3 17.31 -4.63 -12.75
CA PRO A 3 18.31 -4.35 -11.70
C PRO A 3 17.72 -4.26 -10.30
N LYS A 4 16.49 -3.76 -10.20
CA LYS A 4 15.72 -3.69 -8.94
C LYS A 4 15.54 -5.04 -8.23
N TYR A 5 15.50 -6.15 -8.97
CA TYR A 5 15.38 -7.48 -8.36
C TYR A 5 16.72 -7.99 -7.84
N ILE A 6 17.82 -7.74 -8.56
CA ILE A 6 19.17 -8.05 -8.08
C ILE A 6 19.45 -7.27 -6.79
N PHE A 7 19.13 -5.98 -6.77
CA PHE A 7 19.28 -5.15 -5.58
C PHE A 7 18.51 -5.71 -4.39
N LEU A 8 17.24 -6.10 -4.60
CA LEU A 8 16.40 -6.69 -3.55
C LEU A 8 16.96 -8.02 -3.02
N VAL A 9 17.49 -8.87 -3.90
CA VAL A 9 18.15 -10.14 -3.51
C VAL A 9 19.40 -9.87 -2.68
N ILE A 10 20.25 -8.91 -3.09
CA ILE A 10 21.45 -8.54 -2.33
C ILE A 10 21.08 -8.04 -0.93
N VAL A 11 20.09 -7.14 -0.84
CA VAL A 11 19.61 -6.61 0.45
C VAL A 11 19.08 -7.73 1.35
N THR A 12 18.26 -8.64 0.80
CA THR A 12 17.70 -9.76 1.58
C THR A 12 18.78 -10.73 2.07
N VAL A 13 19.78 -11.04 1.25
CA VAL A 13 20.92 -11.89 1.67
C VAL A 13 21.72 -11.20 2.78
N LEU A 14 22.05 -9.92 2.63
CA LEU A 14 22.78 -9.14 3.66
C LEU A 14 22.03 -9.11 4.99
N VAL A 15 20.74 -8.78 4.95
CA VAL A 15 19.87 -8.79 6.14
C VAL A 15 19.89 -10.17 6.80
N THR A 16 19.79 -11.24 6.02
CA THR A 16 19.79 -12.62 6.53
C THR A 16 21.11 -12.98 7.21
N ILE A 17 22.26 -12.61 6.63
CA ILE A 17 23.59 -12.85 7.20
C ILE A 17 23.76 -12.09 8.52
N ILE A 18 23.39 -10.80 8.53
CA ILE A 18 23.49 -9.96 9.73
C ILE A 18 22.63 -10.54 10.85
N LEU A 19 21.42 -10.99 10.52
CA LEU A 19 20.54 -11.68 11.45
C LEU A 19 21.20 -12.96 11.99
N MET A 20 21.64 -13.87 11.13
CA MET A 20 22.25 -15.15 11.54
C MET A 20 23.54 -14.99 12.34
N LYS A 21 24.30 -13.93 12.11
CA LYS A 21 25.51 -13.62 12.89
C LYS A 21 25.20 -13.01 14.26
N ASN A 22 24.00 -12.49 14.49
CA ASN A 22 23.59 -11.86 15.75
C ASN A 22 22.76 -12.82 16.62
N THR A 23 23.35 -13.97 16.97
CA THR A 23 22.71 -15.03 17.76
C THR A 23 22.84 -14.89 19.27
N ASP A 24 23.37 -13.75 19.74
CA ASP A 24 23.44 -13.44 21.17
C ASP A 24 22.08 -13.62 21.85
N GLU A 25 22.09 -14.08 23.08
CA GLU A 25 20.88 -14.23 23.88
C GLU A 25 20.55 -12.94 24.62
N VAL A 26 19.26 -12.61 24.71
CA VAL A 26 18.72 -11.53 25.54
C VAL A 26 17.71 -12.11 26.51
N LYS A 27 17.71 -11.56 27.72
CA LYS A 27 16.76 -11.89 28.77
C LYS A 27 15.41 -11.23 28.47
N PHE A 28 14.37 -12.02 28.24
CA PHE A 28 13.02 -11.52 27.99
C PHE A 28 12.17 -11.57 29.23
N TRP A 29 11.91 -10.42 29.85
CA TRP A 29 11.07 -10.34 31.06
C TRP A 29 9.59 -10.73 30.82
N ILE A 30 9.05 -10.46 29.62
CA ILE A 30 7.62 -10.60 29.30
C ILE A 30 7.10 -12.05 29.37
N PHE A 31 7.99 -13.06 29.26
CA PHE A 31 7.62 -14.49 29.31
C PHE A 31 8.34 -15.25 30.45
N GLY A 32 8.70 -14.55 31.53
CA GLY A 32 9.54 -15.07 32.61
C GLY A 32 11.03 -15.05 32.25
N ASP A 33 11.94 -15.35 33.18
CA ASP A 33 13.41 -15.26 33.01
C ASP A 33 13.96 -16.26 31.98
N ARG A 34 13.65 -16.02 30.70
CA ARG A 34 14.01 -16.86 29.57
C ARG A 34 14.98 -16.10 28.68
N TYR A 35 16.04 -16.80 28.31
CA TYR A 35 17.02 -16.34 27.36
C TYR A 35 16.53 -16.72 25.96
N VAL A 36 16.30 -15.71 25.13
CA VAL A 36 15.88 -15.89 23.74
C VAL A 36 16.92 -15.22 22.86
N GLN A 37 17.24 -15.85 21.74
CA GLN A 37 18.16 -15.28 20.76
C GLN A 37 17.63 -13.93 20.26
N LYS A 38 18.46 -12.88 20.30
CA LYS A 38 18.16 -11.55 19.73
C LYS A 38 17.64 -11.67 18.31
N LEU A 39 18.22 -12.58 17.54
CA LEU A 39 17.80 -12.95 16.21
C LEU A 39 16.31 -13.31 16.12
N ALA A 40 15.82 -14.20 16.98
CA ALA A 40 14.43 -14.64 16.93
C ALA A 40 13.47 -13.46 17.19
N VAL A 41 13.88 -12.54 18.06
CA VAL A 41 13.07 -11.35 18.40
C VAL A 41 13.12 -10.33 17.29
N LEU A 42 14.30 -10.07 16.73
CA LEU A 42 14.46 -9.13 15.62
C LEU A 42 13.73 -9.65 14.37
N GLY A 43 13.83 -10.95 14.09
CA GLY A 43 13.15 -11.60 12.97
C GLY A 43 11.62 -11.56 13.11
N THR A 44 11.09 -11.82 14.30
CA THR A 44 9.64 -11.73 14.56
C THR A 44 9.13 -10.30 14.49
N MET A 45 9.85 -9.33 15.06
CA MET A 45 9.50 -7.91 14.94
C MET A 45 9.57 -7.40 13.50
N PHE A 46 10.61 -7.78 12.76
CA PHE A 46 10.74 -7.43 11.35
C PHE A 46 9.60 -8.04 10.52
N GLY A 47 9.28 -9.32 10.74
CA GLY A 47 8.16 -10.00 10.08
C GLY A 47 6.82 -9.32 10.37
N LEU A 48 6.56 -8.99 11.63
CA LEU A 48 5.35 -8.24 12.01
C LEU A 48 5.32 -6.86 11.36
N GLY A 49 6.44 -6.14 11.34
CA GLY A 49 6.58 -4.86 10.65
C GLY A 49 6.27 -4.96 9.16
N LEU A 50 6.70 -6.02 8.48
CA LEU A 50 6.34 -6.27 7.08
C LEU A 50 4.86 -6.54 6.89
N VAL A 51 4.23 -7.34 7.78
CA VAL A 51 2.79 -7.63 7.71
C VAL A 51 1.98 -6.34 7.91
N PHE A 52 2.27 -5.58 8.97
CA PHE A 52 1.61 -4.31 9.22
C PHE A 52 1.88 -3.29 8.11
N GLY A 53 3.13 -3.17 7.67
CA GLY A 53 3.52 -2.30 6.57
C GLY A 53 2.82 -2.66 5.26
N PHE A 54 2.63 -3.95 4.98
CA PHE A 54 1.87 -4.41 3.81
C PHE A 54 0.38 -4.08 3.91
N ILE A 55 -0.21 -4.28 5.08
CA ILE A 55 -1.64 -3.97 5.32
C ILE A 55 -1.89 -2.46 5.22
N LEU A 56 -1.06 -1.64 5.89
CA LEU A 56 -1.21 -0.18 5.93
C LEU A 56 -0.78 0.49 4.63
N GLY A 57 0.28 -0.03 4.01
CA GLY A 57 0.83 0.47 2.75
C GLY A 57 0.03 0.05 1.53
N ARG A 58 -1.01 -0.79 1.67
CA ARG A 58 -1.89 -1.18 0.56
C ARG A 58 -2.58 0.07 0.02
N PRO A 59 -2.26 0.52 -1.22
CA PRO A 59 -2.89 1.69 -1.79
C PRO A 59 -4.39 1.40 -1.90
N ARG A 60 -5.21 2.20 -1.20
CA ARG A 60 -6.66 2.15 -1.38
C ARG A 60 -6.92 2.50 -2.84
N LYS A 61 -7.57 1.59 -3.57
CA LYS A 61 -8.08 1.89 -4.90
C LYS A 61 -8.94 3.13 -4.76
N LYS A 62 -8.50 4.27 -5.30
CA LYS A 62 -9.38 5.43 -5.44
C LYS A 62 -10.59 4.89 -6.20
N LYS A 63 -11.80 5.12 -5.66
CA LYS A 63 -13.01 4.90 -6.46
C LYS A 63 -12.75 5.64 -7.79
N PRO A 64 -12.95 5.00 -8.96
CA PRO A 64 -12.91 5.74 -10.19
C PRO A 64 -13.84 6.94 -9.95
N VAL A 65 -13.29 8.14 -10.06
CA VAL A 65 -14.11 9.33 -10.19
C VAL A 65 -15.04 8.97 -11.33
N GLU A 66 -16.33 8.90 -11.03
CA GLU A 66 -17.35 8.80 -12.05
C GLU A 66 -17.06 10.00 -12.94
N ASN A 67 -16.40 9.75 -14.07
CA ASN A 67 -16.48 10.67 -15.17
C ASN A 67 -17.97 10.68 -15.43
N THR A 68 -18.64 11.76 -15.05
CA THR A 68 -19.94 12.10 -15.59
C THR A 68 -19.72 12.24 -17.09
N SER A 69 -19.70 11.10 -17.77
CA SER A 69 -19.96 11.01 -19.18
C SER A 69 -21.36 11.57 -19.32
N LEU A 70 -21.42 12.76 -19.92
CA LEU A 70 -22.61 13.26 -20.58
C LEU A 70 -22.94 12.27 -21.71
N GLU A 71 -23.50 11.13 -21.38
CA GLU A 71 -23.99 10.14 -22.34
C GLU A 71 -25.15 9.39 -21.68
N GLY A 72 -26.37 9.75 -22.09
CA GLY A 72 -27.58 9.00 -21.74
C GLY A 72 -28.51 9.66 -20.72
N SER A 73 -28.90 10.92 -20.94
CA SER A 73 -30.22 11.38 -20.48
C SER A 73 -31.11 11.55 -21.72
N PRO A 74 -32.39 11.14 -21.68
CA PRO A 74 -33.27 11.35 -22.82
C PRO A 74 -33.33 12.85 -23.06
N VAL A 75 -32.97 13.28 -24.27
CA VAL A 75 -33.02 14.69 -24.66
C VAL A 75 -34.49 15.08 -24.67
N GLU A 76 -34.97 15.59 -23.54
CA GLU A 76 -36.15 16.43 -23.51
C GLU A 76 -35.77 17.67 -24.32
N ARG A 77 -36.22 17.70 -25.58
CA ARG A 77 -36.11 18.87 -26.44
C ARG A 77 -36.95 19.96 -25.79
N LYS A 78 -36.33 20.73 -24.91
CA LYS A 78 -36.90 21.97 -24.41
C LYS A 78 -36.95 22.91 -25.62
N GLU A 79 -38.14 23.07 -26.18
CA GLU A 79 -38.41 24.08 -27.20
C GLU A 79 -37.92 25.43 -26.65
N LEU A 80 -37.24 26.19 -27.49
CA LEU A 80 -36.70 27.50 -27.11
C LEU A 80 -37.86 28.39 -26.63
N SER A 81 -37.59 29.21 -25.61
CA SER A 81 -38.54 30.23 -25.18
C SER A 81 -38.82 31.16 -26.37
N ALA A 82 -40.06 31.64 -26.50
CA ALA A 82 -40.40 32.63 -27.55
C ALA A 82 -39.50 33.88 -27.49
N GLU A 83 -38.96 34.21 -26.31
CA GLU A 83 -37.99 35.29 -26.13
C GLU A 83 -36.61 34.98 -26.74
N ASP A 84 -36.16 33.71 -26.71
CA ASP A 84 -34.86 33.30 -27.25
C ASP A 84 -34.89 33.24 -28.79
N GLU A 85 -36.06 32.96 -29.39
CA GLU A 85 -36.23 32.91 -30.85
C GLU A 85 -36.12 34.28 -31.51
N GLU A 86 -36.59 35.34 -30.84
CA GLU A 86 -36.54 36.71 -31.38
C GLU A 86 -35.10 37.25 -31.45
N TYR A 87 -34.21 36.81 -30.54
CA TYR A 87 -32.81 37.24 -30.51
C TYR A 87 -31.98 36.72 -31.70
N ILE A 88 -32.37 35.60 -32.30
CA ILE A 88 -31.61 34.94 -33.38
C ILE A 88 -32.00 35.48 -34.77
N LYS A 89 -33.09 36.25 -34.87
CA LYS A 89 -33.57 36.81 -36.14
C LYS A 89 -32.92 38.15 -36.49
#